data_AF-A0A239AKY8-F1
#
_entry.id   AF-A0A239AKY8-F1
#
_cell.length_a   1.000
_cell.length_b   1.000
_cell.length_c   1.000
_cell.angle_alpha   90.00
_cell.angle_beta   90.00
_cell.angle_gamma   90.00
#
_symmetry.space_group_name_H-M   'P 1'
#
loop_
_entity.id
_entity.type
_entity.pdbx_description
1 polymer ?
#
loop_
_entity_poly.entity_id
_entity_poly.type
_entity_poly.pdbx_seq_one_letter_code
_entity_poly.pdbx_strand_id
1 'polypeptide(L)'
;MPLAIASAPSPTSDLHAAYLDYLRRTGRGNVAYWRAARAFFRRWPDPRQWANEPLAIRLSANTSTRPVITFLMLHRALQPGYDYLLERKLSSIWREITESPLGTDLERFMATAAELGFTERVRLATGSQVPVRLLIQTGRPLEQLTVTDLAEFTAACRDRQTRTGKGHKHYLAAASNAQRVLFHLGIVEQLPRSGGPVPLPERLADVTPPVRATMIAIWNANAQRVSPRPSPRWPRDSSISGCSSPRLLPRSPRLPNSIVNATSSPT
;
A
#
# COMPACT_ATOMS: atom_id res chain seq x y z
N MET A 1 38.14 16.52 -9.73
CA MET A 1 37.22 15.89 -10.71
C MET A 1 35.81 16.02 -10.15
N PRO A 2 35.04 17.04 -10.54
CA PRO A 2 33.66 17.19 -10.08
C PRO A 2 32.76 16.21 -10.82
N LEU A 3 32.02 15.39 -10.08
CA LEU A 3 31.03 14.45 -10.61
C LEU A 3 29.86 15.24 -11.21
N ALA A 4 29.57 14.96 -12.48
CA ALA A 4 28.42 15.49 -13.17
C ALA A 4 27.13 15.08 -12.43
N ILE A 5 26.40 16.08 -11.93
CA ILE A 5 25.01 15.91 -11.50
C ILE A 5 24.25 15.45 -12.74
N ALA A 6 23.75 14.21 -12.71
CA ALA A 6 22.85 13.71 -13.73
C ALA A 6 21.66 14.68 -13.82
N SER A 7 21.62 15.43 -14.92
CA SER A 7 20.62 16.44 -15.18
C SER A 7 19.23 15.80 -15.12
N ALA A 8 18.32 16.40 -14.35
CA ALA A 8 16.92 16.03 -14.38
C ALA A 8 16.43 16.06 -15.85
N PRO A 9 15.65 15.06 -16.31
CA PRO A 9 15.15 15.06 -17.68
C PRO A 9 14.33 16.33 -17.93
N SER A 10 14.71 17.08 -18.97
CA SER A 10 14.03 18.29 -19.39
C SER A 10 12.56 18.01 -19.72
N PRO A 11 11.64 18.99 -19.56
CA PRO A 11 10.21 18.87 -19.88
C PRO A 11 9.91 18.77 -21.40
N THR A 12 10.88 18.35 -22.20
CA THR A 12 10.90 18.45 -23.67
C THR A 12 10.69 17.10 -24.37
N SER A 13 10.43 16.02 -23.63
CA SER A 13 9.91 14.78 -24.22
C SER A 13 8.41 14.94 -24.40
N ASP A 14 7.91 14.82 -25.63
CA ASP A 14 6.48 14.74 -25.90
C ASP A 14 5.89 13.51 -25.18
N LEU A 15 5.34 13.73 -23.97
CA LEU A 15 4.77 12.68 -23.12
C LEU A 15 3.59 11.99 -23.81
N HIS A 16 2.91 12.68 -24.72
CA HIS A 16 1.85 12.09 -25.52
C HIS A 16 2.44 11.10 -26.53
N ALA A 17 3.47 11.48 -27.28
CA ALA A 17 4.18 10.57 -28.17
C ALA A 17 4.77 9.37 -27.41
N ALA A 18 5.44 9.60 -26.28
CA ALA A 18 6.00 8.54 -25.44
C ALA A 18 4.94 7.53 -24.96
N TYR A 19 3.75 8.01 -24.60
CA TYR A 19 2.63 7.13 -24.24
C TYR A 19 2.13 6.31 -25.43
N LEU A 20 2.05 6.89 -26.62
CA LEU A 20 1.64 6.16 -27.83
C LEU A 20 2.66 5.10 -28.24
N ASP A 21 3.96 5.40 -28.11
CA ASP A 21 5.04 4.44 -28.33
C ASP A 21 4.95 3.29 -27.33
N TYR A 22 4.71 3.59 -26.05
CA TYR A 22 4.47 2.59 -25.01
C TYR A 22 3.28 1.67 -25.34
N LEU A 23 2.16 2.24 -25.80
CA LEU A 23 1.00 1.44 -26.21
C LEU A 23 1.29 0.51 -27.39
N ARG A 24 2.07 0.98 -28.38
CA ARG A 24 2.51 0.17 -29.52
C ARG A 24 3.41 -0.98 -29.06
N ARG A 25 4.43 -0.66 -28.27
CA ARG A 25 5.41 -1.64 -27.77
C ARG A 25 4.80 -2.72 -26.89
N THR A 26 3.82 -2.37 -26.06
CA THR A 26 3.15 -3.32 -25.15
C THR A 26 1.97 -4.07 -25.79
N GLY A 27 1.62 -3.78 -27.06
CA GLY A 27 0.47 -4.37 -27.73
C GLY A 27 -0.88 -3.96 -27.14
N ARG A 28 -0.94 -2.87 -26.38
CA ARG A 28 -2.15 -2.38 -25.69
C ARG A 28 -2.86 -1.24 -26.40
N GLY A 29 -2.35 -0.84 -27.57
CA GLY A 29 -2.94 0.21 -28.39
C GLY A 29 -4.37 -0.13 -28.82
N ASN A 30 -5.30 0.79 -28.54
CA ASN A 30 -6.65 0.77 -29.10
C ASN A 30 -7.16 2.20 -29.30
N VAL A 31 -8.17 2.35 -30.17
CA VAL A 31 -8.72 3.67 -30.54
C VAL A 31 -9.24 4.45 -29.33
N ALA A 32 -9.83 3.77 -28.35
CA ALA A 32 -10.37 4.43 -27.16
C ALA A 32 -9.26 5.06 -26.31
N TYR A 33 -8.14 4.35 -26.11
CA TYR A 33 -6.98 4.86 -25.35
C TYR A 33 -6.29 6.00 -26.08
N TRP A 34 -6.20 5.93 -27.42
CA TRP A 34 -5.59 6.98 -28.22
C TRP A 34 -6.41 8.27 -28.17
N ARG A 35 -7.74 8.16 -28.36
CA ARG A 35 -8.65 9.30 -28.24
C ARG A 35 -8.64 9.90 -26.83
N ALA A 36 -8.64 9.06 -25.80
CA ALA A 36 -8.59 9.50 -24.41
C ALA A 36 -7.29 10.22 -24.06
N ALA A 37 -6.13 9.69 -24.51
CA ALA A 37 -4.84 10.36 -24.30
C ALA A 37 -4.76 11.70 -25.04
N ARG A 38 -5.19 11.75 -26.31
CA ARG A 38 -5.27 13.01 -27.06
C ARG A 38 -6.15 14.03 -26.36
N ALA A 39 -7.32 13.62 -25.87
CA ALA A 39 -8.21 14.51 -25.13
C ALA A 39 -7.60 14.98 -23.79
N PHE A 40 -6.91 14.09 -23.09
CA PHE A 40 -6.21 14.39 -21.84
C PHE A 40 -5.13 15.47 -22.05
N PHE A 41 -4.18 15.24 -22.98
CA PHE A 41 -3.09 16.18 -23.24
C PHE A 41 -3.55 17.48 -23.91
N ARG A 42 -4.67 17.46 -24.66
CA ARG A 42 -5.27 18.70 -25.17
C ARG A 42 -5.83 19.57 -24.03
N ARG A 43 -6.40 18.95 -23.00
CA ARG A 43 -6.98 19.67 -21.85
C ARG A 43 -5.91 20.08 -20.84
N TRP A 44 -4.92 19.21 -20.60
CA TRP A 44 -3.81 19.45 -19.68
C TRP A 44 -2.49 19.13 -20.40
N PRO A 45 -1.91 20.09 -21.14
CA PRO A 45 -0.64 19.91 -21.82
C PRO A 45 0.50 19.55 -20.87
N ASP A 46 0.48 20.15 -19.67
CA ASP A 46 1.31 19.74 -18.53
C ASP A 46 0.47 18.87 -17.59
N PRO A 47 0.80 17.57 -17.39
CA PRO A 47 0.09 16.69 -16.47
C PRO A 47 -0.01 17.20 -15.02
N ARG A 48 0.90 18.09 -14.59
CA ARG A 48 0.83 18.70 -13.26
C ARG A 48 -0.43 19.56 -13.08
N GLN A 49 -0.94 20.14 -14.17
CA GLN A 49 -2.21 20.87 -14.13
C GLN A 49 -3.37 19.95 -13.77
N TRP A 50 -3.37 18.71 -14.29
CA TRP A 50 -4.36 17.71 -13.90
C TRP A 50 -4.20 17.30 -12.42
N ALA A 51 -2.97 17.20 -11.91
CA ALA A 51 -2.73 16.91 -10.48
C ALA A 51 -3.33 18.00 -9.55
N ASN A 52 -3.35 19.25 -10.01
CA ASN A 52 -3.88 20.40 -9.28
C ASN A 52 -5.41 20.55 -9.40
N GLU A 53 -6.08 19.76 -10.25
CA GLU A 53 -7.53 19.77 -10.34
C GLU A 53 -8.16 19.26 -9.02
N PRO A 54 -9.38 19.72 -8.69
CA PRO A 54 -10.12 19.21 -7.54
C PRO A 54 -10.22 17.68 -7.58
N LEU A 55 -10.12 17.03 -6.41
CA LEU A 55 -10.11 15.57 -6.32
C LEU A 55 -11.29 14.93 -7.05
N ALA A 56 -12.48 15.52 -7.01
CA ALA A 56 -13.65 15.04 -7.75
C ALA A 56 -13.43 14.98 -9.27
N ILE A 57 -12.76 15.98 -9.85
CA ILE A 57 -12.42 16.02 -11.28
C ILE A 57 -11.38 14.94 -11.60
N ARG A 58 -10.30 14.83 -10.81
CA ARG A 58 -9.31 13.75 -10.96
C ARG A 58 -9.97 12.37 -10.87
N LEU A 59 -10.91 12.19 -9.93
CA LEU A 59 -11.62 10.93 -9.72
C LEU A 59 -12.68 10.62 -10.80
N SER A 60 -13.04 11.59 -11.66
CA SER A 60 -13.97 11.37 -12.78
C SER A 60 -13.32 10.67 -13.99
N ALA A 61 -11.99 10.52 -14.01
CA ALA A 61 -11.28 9.87 -15.11
C ALA A 61 -11.81 8.44 -15.36
N ASN A 62 -12.33 8.23 -16.58
CA ASN A 62 -12.94 6.96 -16.99
C ASN A 62 -11.90 5.87 -17.30
N THR A 63 -12.37 4.67 -17.62
CA THR A 63 -11.54 3.49 -17.90
C THR A 63 -10.58 3.67 -19.09
N SER A 64 -10.89 4.55 -20.04
CA SER A 64 -10.03 4.83 -21.21
C SER A 64 -8.97 5.90 -20.92
N THR A 65 -9.22 6.83 -19.99
CA THR A 65 -8.25 7.86 -19.57
C THR A 65 -7.29 7.35 -18.49
N ARG A 66 -7.74 6.43 -17.63
CA ARG A 66 -6.90 5.90 -16.53
C ARG A 66 -5.56 5.31 -16.98
N PRO A 67 -5.45 4.57 -18.10
CA PRO A 67 -4.16 4.04 -18.57
C PRO A 67 -3.09 5.11 -18.82
N VAL A 68 -3.43 6.26 -19.42
CA VAL A 68 -2.45 7.36 -19.60
C VAL A 68 -2.03 7.96 -18.26
N ILE A 69 -2.95 8.10 -17.31
CA ILE A 69 -2.64 8.56 -15.95
C ILE A 69 -1.70 7.56 -15.25
N THR A 70 -1.97 6.25 -15.35
CA THR A 70 -1.09 5.21 -14.78
C THR A 70 0.29 5.25 -15.40
N PHE A 71 0.39 5.36 -16.73
CA PHE A 71 1.66 5.53 -17.42
C PHE A 71 2.43 6.75 -16.88
N LEU A 72 1.78 7.92 -16.80
CA LEU A 72 2.43 9.13 -16.31
C LEU A 72 2.94 8.98 -14.87
N MET A 73 2.16 8.34 -13.99
CA MET A 73 2.60 8.04 -12.62
C MET A 73 3.82 7.12 -12.59
N LEU A 74 3.78 6.03 -13.37
CA LEU A 74 4.86 5.03 -13.40
C LEU A 74 6.12 5.53 -14.10
N HIS A 75 6.02 6.51 -14.98
CA HIS A 75 7.18 7.10 -15.66
C HIS A 75 7.65 8.42 -15.00
N ARG A 76 7.27 8.66 -13.73
CA ARG A 76 7.66 9.83 -12.92
C ARG A 76 7.27 11.18 -13.52
N ALA A 77 6.33 11.18 -14.47
CA ALA A 77 5.80 12.39 -15.12
C ALA A 77 4.62 13.00 -14.36
N LEU A 78 4.07 12.30 -13.36
CA LEU A 78 2.91 12.73 -12.60
C LEU A 78 2.96 12.26 -11.14
N GLN A 79 2.91 13.20 -10.21
CA GLN A 79 2.73 12.98 -8.78
C GLN A 79 1.33 13.48 -8.39
N PRO A 80 0.32 12.60 -8.31
CA PRO A 80 -1.07 13.03 -8.22
C PRO A 80 -1.52 13.42 -6.82
N GLY A 81 -0.71 13.18 -5.77
CA GLY A 81 -1.11 13.32 -4.37
C GLY A 81 -1.63 12.02 -3.74
N TYR A 82 -1.38 11.84 -2.44
CA TYR A 82 -1.89 10.69 -1.70
C TYR A 82 -3.42 10.64 -1.65
N ASP A 83 -4.08 11.79 -1.70
CA ASP A 83 -5.54 11.90 -1.75
C ASP A 83 -6.14 11.14 -2.95
N TYR A 84 -5.49 11.22 -4.12
CA TYR A 84 -5.86 10.43 -5.29
C TYR A 84 -5.39 8.98 -5.19
N LEU A 85 -4.13 8.76 -4.82
CA LEU A 85 -3.54 7.41 -4.79
C LEU A 85 -4.30 6.47 -3.84
N LEU A 86 -4.80 6.97 -2.72
CA LEU A 86 -5.52 6.18 -1.71
C LEU A 86 -6.98 5.88 -2.10
N GLU A 87 -7.57 6.66 -3.02
CA GLU A 87 -8.91 6.39 -3.56
C GLU A 87 -8.90 5.43 -4.75
N ARG A 88 -7.72 5.19 -5.34
CA ARG A 88 -7.58 4.28 -6.48
C ARG A 88 -7.03 2.93 -6.06
N LYS A 89 -7.71 1.88 -6.55
CA LYS A 89 -7.17 0.53 -6.55
C LYS A 89 -6.09 0.42 -7.64
N LEU A 90 -4.86 0.11 -7.23
CA LEU A 90 -3.71 -0.04 -8.11
C LEU A 90 -3.38 -1.53 -8.38
N SER A 91 -4.33 -2.45 -8.27
CA SER A 91 -4.02 -3.89 -8.38
C SER A 91 -3.53 -4.32 -9.78
N SER A 92 -3.91 -3.60 -10.84
CA SER A 92 -3.43 -3.89 -12.21
C SER A 92 -2.01 -3.38 -12.47
N ILE A 93 -1.44 -2.59 -11.56
CA ILE A 93 -0.21 -1.85 -11.79
C ILE A 93 1.02 -2.76 -11.94
N TRP A 94 0.98 -3.97 -11.38
CA TRP A 94 2.05 -4.96 -11.52
C TRP A 94 2.34 -5.33 -12.98
N ARG A 95 1.32 -5.33 -13.84
CA ARG A 95 1.50 -5.58 -15.29
C ARG A 95 2.13 -4.41 -16.04
N GLU A 96 2.23 -3.25 -15.41
CA GLU A 96 2.72 -2.00 -16.01
C GLU A 96 4.10 -1.62 -15.44
N ILE A 97 4.40 -2.04 -14.21
CA ILE A 97 5.64 -1.71 -13.50
C ILE A 97 6.90 -2.26 -14.18
N THR A 98 6.86 -3.46 -14.75
CA THR A 98 8.04 -4.11 -15.35
C THR A 98 8.72 -3.23 -16.40
N GLU A 99 7.93 -2.45 -17.13
CA GLU A 99 8.39 -1.58 -18.23
C GLU A 99 8.64 -0.13 -17.78
N SER A 100 8.58 0.11 -16.47
CA SER A 100 8.70 1.43 -15.86
C SER A 100 10.01 1.57 -15.09
N PRO A 101 10.50 2.80 -14.89
CA PRO A 101 11.65 3.08 -14.01
C PRO A 101 11.50 2.59 -12.56
N LEU A 102 10.29 2.25 -12.11
CA LEU A 102 10.01 1.74 -10.76
C LEU A 102 10.22 0.22 -10.68
N GLY A 103 10.39 -0.47 -11.82
CA GLY A 103 10.51 -1.92 -11.90
C GLY A 103 11.63 -2.47 -11.03
N THR A 104 12.85 -2.00 -11.24
CA THR A 104 14.04 -2.45 -10.50
C THR A 104 13.92 -2.21 -8.99
N ASP A 105 13.44 -1.03 -8.60
CA ASP A 105 13.19 -0.68 -7.19
C ASP A 105 12.21 -1.68 -6.54
N LEU A 106 11.12 -1.98 -7.24
CA LEU A 106 10.08 -2.87 -6.72
C LEU A 106 10.50 -4.34 -6.77
N GLU A 107 11.27 -4.76 -7.76
CA GLU A 107 11.86 -6.10 -7.79
C GLU A 107 12.77 -6.33 -6.58
N ARG A 108 13.66 -5.36 -6.28
CA ARG A 108 14.52 -5.40 -5.09
C ARG A 108 13.70 -5.48 -3.80
N PHE A 109 12.67 -4.64 -3.66
CA PHE A 109 11.76 -4.69 -2.51
C PHE A 109 11.08 -6.06 -2.38
N MET A 110 10.58 -6.61 -3.49
CA MET A 110 9.83 -7.87 -3.50
C MET A 110 10.73 -9.08 -3.20
N ALA A 111 11.99 -9.06 -3.65
CA ALA A 111 12.99 -10.07 -3.34
C ALA A 111 13.30 -10.09 -1.83
N THR A 112 13.63 -8.95 -1.23
CA THR A 112 13.90 -8.87 0.22
C THR A 112 12.67 -9.21 1.05
N ALA A 113 11.47 -8.82 0.63
CA ALA A 113 10.25 -9.24 1.31
C ALA A 113 10.05 -10.77 1.27
N ALA A 114 10.51 -11.45 0.22
CA ALA A 114 10.46 -12.91 0.14
C ALA A 114 11.47 -13.57 1.09
N GLU A 115 12.69 -13.03 1.19
CA GLU A 115 13.72 -13.47 2.13
C GLU A 115 13.27 -13.33 3.59
N LEU A 116 12.48 -12.30 3.90
CA LEU A 116 11.84 -12.11 5.21
C LEU A 116 10.64 -13.04 5.48
N GLY A 117 10.33 -13.95 4.55
CA GLY A 117 9.30 -14.97 4.70
C GLY A 117 7.89 -14.50 4.39
N PHE A 118 7.70 -13.34 3.73
CA PHE A 118 6.36 -12.91 3.33
C PHE A 118 5.86 -13.78 2.19
N THR A 119 4.61 -14.25 2.28
CA THR A 119 3.96 -14.99 1.19
C THR A 119 3.78 -14.10 -0.04
N GLU A 120 3.76 -14.68 -1.23
CA GLU A 120 3.59 -13.93 -2.49
C GLU A 120 2.39 -12.99 -2.46
N ARG A 121 1.24 -13.47 -1.95
CA ARG A 121 0.03 -12.67 -1.76
C ARG A 121 0.28 -11.43 -0.90
N VAL A 122 1.00 -11.58 0.22
CA VAL A 122 1.31 -10.47 1.13
C VAL A 122 2.28 -9.48 0.48
N ARG A 123 3.28 -9.97 -0.25
CA ARG A 123 4.24 -9.12 -0.97
C ARG A 123 3.54 -8.27 -2.03
N LEU A 124 2.71 -8.87 -2.88
CA LEU A 124 1.98 -8.14 -3.93
C LEU A 124 0.98 -7.12 -3.34
N ALA A 125 0.31 -7.48 -2.26
CA ALA A 125 -0.58 -6.58 -1.55
C ALA A 125 0.20 -5.41 -0.94
N THR A 126 1.25 -5.69 -0.17
CA THR A 126 2.08 -4.67 0.50
C THR A 126 2.75 -3.74 -0.51
N GLY A 127 3.39 -4.30 -1.55
CA GLY A 127 4.08 -3.58 -2.61
C GLY A 127 3.16 -2.59 -3.33
N SER A 128 1.96 -3.03 -3.71
CA SER A 128 0.99 -2.14 -4.35
C SER A 128 0.32 -1.17 -3.37
N GLN A 129 0.25 -1.51 -2.08
CA GLN A 129 -0.37 -0.68 -1.04
C GLN A 129 0.51 0.50 -0.64
N VAL A 130 1.82 0.30 -0.47
CA VAL A 130 2.73 1.32 0.09
C VAL A 130 3.90 1.66 -0.84
N PRO A 131 4.89 0.78 -1.11
CA PRO A 131 6.08 1.14 -1.90
C PRO A 131 5.76 1.80 -3.24
N VAL A 132 4.85 1.23 -4.03
CA VAL A 132 4.42 1.82 -5.31
C VAL A 132 3.91 3.25 -5.13
N ARG A 133 3.10 3.50 -4.10
CA ARG A 133 2.54 4.84 -3.83
C ARG A 133 3.61 5.81 -3.35
N LEU A 134 4.56 5.35 -2.55
CA LEU A 134 5.69 6.18 -2.10
C LEU A 134 6.57 6.57 -3.30
N LEU A 135 6.95 5.62 -4.15
CA LEU A 135 7.77 5.88 -5.32
C LEU A 135 7.08 6.83 -6.31
N ILE A 136 5.78 6.65 -6.54
CA ILE A 136 5.00 7.57 -7.38
C ILE A 136 4.95 8.97 -6.75
N GLN A 137 4.58 9.08 -5.47
CA GLN A 137 4.34 10.38 -4.85
C GLN A 137 5.62 11.16 -4.59
N THR A 138 6.70 10.50 -4.20
CA THR A 138 7.99 11.16 -3.96
C THR A 138 8.73 11.45 -5.27
N GLY A 139 8.48 10.66 -6.32
CA GLY A 139 9.25 10.69 -7.56
C GLY A 139 10.71 10.26 -7.41
N ARG A 140 11.08 9.72 -6.23
CA ARG A 140 12.44 9.31 -5.88
C ARG A 140 12.61 7.80 -6.01
N PRO A 141 13.85 7.31 -6.24
CA PRO A 141 14.14 5.88 -6.21
C PRO A 141 14.04 5.33 -4.78
N LEU A 142 14.00 3.99 -4.67
CA LEU A 142 13.74 3.32 -3.39
C LEU A 142 14.74 3.70 -2.30
N GLU A 143 16.02 3.83 -2.65
CA GLU A 143 17.11 4.15 -1.71
C GLU A 143 17.03 5.55 -1.10
N GLN A 144 16.19 6.43 -1.63
CA GLN A 144 15.98 7.78 -1.11
C GLN A 144 14.70 7.90 -0.26
N LEU A 145 14.00 6.79 -0.02
CA LEU A 145 12.85 6.79 0.86
C LEU A 145 13.27 6.93 2.31
N THR A 146 12.47 7.66 3.09
CA THR A 146 12.73 7.94 4.49
C THR A 146 11.58 7.49 5.39
N VAL A 147 11.82 7.46 6.70
CA VAL A 147 10.75 7.26 7.70
C VAL A 147 9.71 8.39 7.63
N THR A 148 10.11 9.60 7.25
CA THR A 148 9.21 10.75 7.06
C THR A 148 8.21 10.48 5.94
N ASP A 149 8.63 9.89 4.83
CA ASP A 149 7.72 9.57 3.71
C ASP A 149 6.66 8.55 4.12
N LEU A 150 7.06 7.56 4.92
CA LEU A 150 6.12 6.60 5.52
C LEU A 150 5.16 7.31 6.48
N ALA A 151 5.65 8.25 7.29
CA ALA A 151 4.82 9.03 8.20
C ALA A 151 3.79 9.88 7.44
N GLU A 152 4.21 10.59 6.40
CA GLU A 152 3.33 11.36 5.50
C GLU A 152 2.26 10.48 4.86
N PHE A 153 2.65 9.31 4.36
CA PHE A 153 1.71 8.33 3.81
C PHE A 153 0.68 7.89 4.85
N THR A 154 1.10 7.58 6.09
CA THR A 154 0.18 7.19 7.16
C THR A 154 -0.72 8.34 7.62
N ALA A 155 -0.25 9.59 7.58
CA ALA A 155 -1.07 10.77 7.84
C ALA A 155 -2.17 10.91 6.78
N ALA A 156 -1.83 10.80 5.50
CA ALA A 156 -2.81 10.83 4.42
C ALA A 156 -3.86 9.70 4.51
N CYS A 157 -3.47 8.52 5.02
CA CYS A 157 -4.41 7.43 5.32
C CYS A 157 -5.43 7.82 6.41
N ARG A 158 -5.00 8.56 7.44
CA ARG A 158 -5.88 9.07 8.50
C ARG A 158 -6.81 10.14 7.96
N ASP A 159 -6.30 11.09 7.18
CA ASP A 159 -7.11 12.15 6.55
C ASP A 159 -8.21 11.57 5.66
N ARG A 160 -7.87 10.54 4.87
CA ARG A 160 -8.86 9.81 4.07
C ARG A 160 -9.93 9.15 4.94
N GLN A 161 -9.56 8.54 6.06
CA GLN A 161 -10.54 7.93 6.97
C GLN A 161 -11.48 9.00 7.55
N THR A 162 -10.95 10.15 7.96
CA THR A 162 -11.75 11.28 8.44
C THR A 162 -12.72 11.76 7.36
N ARG A 163 -12.25 11.92 6.11
CA ARG A 163 -13.07 12.40 4.99
C ARG A 163 -14.13 11.41 4.51
N THR A 164 -13.87 10.10 4.57
CA THR A 164 -14.72 9.07 3.92
C THR A 164 -15.40 8.09 4.87
N GLY A 165 -15.01 8.07 6.15
CA GLY A 165 -15.41 7.04 7.12
C GLY A 165 -14.84 5.64 6.85
N LYS A 166 -14.10 5.43 5.75
CA LYS A 166 -13.59 4.10 5.37
C LYS A 166 -12.29 3.81 6.11
N GLY A 167 -12.24 2.67 6.79
CA GLY A 167 -11.07 2.26 7.59
C GLY A 167 -9.79 2.09 6.77
N HIS A 168 -8.65 2.50 7.35
CA HIS A 168 -7.32 2.41 6.73
C HIS A 168 -6.41 1.33 7.32
N LYS A 169 -6.93 0.44 8.18
CA LYS A 169 -6.10 -0.54 8.93
C LYS A 169 -5.19 -1.38 8.02
N HIS A 170 -5.67 -1.74 6.83
CA HIS A 170 -4.89 -2.47 5.84
C HIS A 170 -3.69 -1.67 5.30
N TYR A 171 -3.83 -0.35 5.12
CA TYR A 171 -2.72 0.51 4.73
C TYR A 171 -1.69 0.66 5.85
N LEU A 172 -2.13 0.79 7.10
CA LEU A 172 -1.20 0.87 8.24
C LEU A 172 -0.42 -0.44 8.42
N ALA A 173 -1.08 -1.59 8.33
CA ALA A 173 -0.41 -2.89 8.37
C ALA A 173 0.61 -3.03 7.22
N ALA A 174 0.24 -2.60 6.02
CA ALA A 174 1.14 -2.59 4.87
C ALA A 174 2.31 -1.61 5.04
N ALA A 175 2.10 -0.45 5.69
CA ALA A 175 3.16 0.51 5.97
C ALA A 175 4.17 -0.05 6.96
N SER A 176 3.71 -0.74 8.02
CA SER A 176 4.59 -1.46 8.94
C SER A 176 5.40 -2.55 8.23
N ASN A 177 4.75 -3.34 7.37
CA ASN A 177 5.43 -4.36 6.57
C ASN A 177 6.47 -3.73 5.63
N ALA A 178 6.12 -2.63 4.96
CA ALA A 178 7.02 -1.92 4.06
C ALA A 178 8.23 -1.36 4.81
N GLN A 179 8.04 -0.72 5.97
CA GLN A 179 9.15 -0.24 6.80
C GLN A 179 10.07 -1.38 7.23
N ARG A 180 9.53 -2.55 7.59
CA ARG A 180 10.35 -3.72 7.94
C ARG A 180 11.23 -4.16 6.77
N VAL A 181 10.71 -4.19 5.55
CA VAL A 181 11.50 -4.53 4.36
C VAL A 181 12.56 -3.46 4.09
N LEU A 182 12.18 -2.18 4.14
CA LEU A 182 13.10 -1.05 3.93
C LEU A 182 14.25 -1.03 4.96
N PHE A 183 13.97 -1.43 6.21
CA PHE A 183 14.99 -1.57 7.25
C PHE A 183 16.01 -2.65 6.89
N HIS A 184 15.57 -3.83 6.44
CA HIS A 184 16.49 -4.91 6.03
C HIS A 184 17.24 -4.59 4.74
N LEU A 185 16.71 -3.69 3.90
CA LEU A 185 17.42 -3.12 2.76
C LEU A 185 18.48 -2.08 3.16
N GLY A 186 18.54 -1.68 4.43
CA GLY A 186 19.41 -0.60 4.92
C GLY A 186 19.00 0.80 4.47
N ILE A 187 17.74 0.98 4.04
CA ILE A 187 17.23 2.26 3.52
C ILE A 187 16.71 3.14 4.66
N VAL A 188 16.05 2.53 5.65
CA VAL A 188 15.63 3.22 6.87
C VAL A 188 16.32 2.60 8.07
N GLU A 189 16.71 3.43 9.03
CA GLU A 189 17.47 3.00 10.21
C GLU A 189 16.58 2.42 11.32
N GLN A 190 15.26 2.54 11.18
CA GLN A 190 14.31 2.22 12.23
C GLN A 190 13.33 1.14 11.77
N LEU A 191 13.19 0.09 12.56
CA LEU A 191 12.09 -0.86 12.44
C LEU A 191 10.74 -0.17 12.69
N PRO A 192 9.64 -0.68 12.10
CA PRO A 192 8.31 -0.18 12.45
C PRO A 192 8.10 -0.32 13.95
N ARG A 193 7.48 0.68 14.56
CA ARG A 193 7.06 0.60 15.96
C ARG A 193 6.17 -0.64 16.10
N SER A 194 6.60 -1.61 16.89
CA SER A 194 5.79 -2.77 17.26
C SER A 194 4.47 -2.26 17.85
N GLY A 195 3.34 -2.70 17.28
CA GLY A 195 2.02 -2.21 17.65
C GLY A 195 1.81 -2.20 19.17
N GLY A 196 1.71 -1.00 19.73
CA GLY A 196 1.48 -0.71 21.13
C GLY A 196 1.01 0.74 21.26
N PRO A 197 0.50 1.16 22.42
CA PRO A 197 0.18 2.56 22.66
C PRO A 197 1.39 3.44 22.35
N VAL A 198 1.16 4.65 21.81
CA VAL A 198 2.18 5.71 21.74
C VAL A 198 2.88 5.77 23.10
N PRO A 199 4.23 5.78 23.16
CA PRO A 199 4.96 5.81 24.42
C PRO A 199 4.39 6.89 25.33
N LEU A 200 4.17 6.58 26.60
CA LEU A 200 3.58 7.51 27.55
C LEU A 200 4.20 8.92 27.50
N PRO A 201 5.53 9.10 27.37
CA PRO A 201 6.13 10.42 27.24
C PRO A 201 5.64 11.22 26.03
N GLU A 202 5.41 10.57 24.89
CA GLU A 202 4.88 11.17 23.68
C GLU A 202 3.39 11.52 23.83
N ARG A 203 2.60 10.68 24.52
CA ARG A 203 1.18 11.02 24.81
C ARG A 203 1.05 12.23 25.73
N LEU A 204 2.06 12.46 26.56
CA LEU A 204 2.10 13.55 27.51
C LEU A 204 2.83 14.77 26.96
N ALA A 205 3.19 14.80 25.66
CA ALA A 205 3.97 15.86 25.03
C ALA A 205 3.40 17.28 25.23
N ASP A 206 2.09 17.39 25.35
CA ASP A 206 1.38 18.66 25.57
C ASP A 206 0.97 18.88 27.04
N VAL A 207 1.31 17.95 27.92
CA VAL A 207 1.03 18.02 29.37
C VAL A 207 2.17 18.75 30.07
N THR A 208 1.82 19.69 30.96
CA THR A 208 2.77 20.49 31.72
C THR A 208 3.77 19.61 32.50
N PRO A 209 5.04 20.03 32.64
CA PRO A 209 6.11 19.18 33.20
C PRO A 209 5.80 18.53 34.56
N PRO A 210 5.15 19.20 35.54
CA PRO A 210 4.86 18.60 36.85
C PRO A 210 3.82 17.48 36.77
N VAL A 211 2.80 17.65 35.93
CA VAL A 211 1.73 16.67 35.73
C VAL A 211 2.25 15.49 34.93
N ARG A 212 3.08 15.74 33.91
CA ARG A 212 3.77 14.70 33.13
C ARG A 212 4.63 13.81 34.02
N ALA A 213 5.45 14.39 34.91
CA ALA A 213 6.31 13.64 35.81
C ALA A 213 5.49 12.72 36.73
N THR A 214 4.39 13.24 37.28
CA THR A 214 3.46 12.47 38.14
C THR A 214 2.82 11.31 37.38
N MET A 215 2.34 11.54 36.15
CA MET A 215 1.70 10.49 35.34
C MET A 215 2.69 9.39 34.92
N ILE A 216 3.95 9.75 34.61
CA ILE A 216 5.01 8.78 34.31
C ILE A 216 5.34 7.93 35.56
N ALA A 217 5.46 8.55 36.73
CA ALA A 217 5.73 7.85 37.98
C ALA A 217 4.61 6.84 38.32
N ILE A 218 3.34 7.23 38.21
CA ILE A 218 2.18 6.36 38.46
C ILE A 218 2.15 5.18 37.48
N TRP A 219 2.43 5.44 36.19
CA TRP A 219 2.46 4.39 35.19
C TRP A 219 3.56 3.36 35.45
N ASN A 220 4.77 3.83 35.77
CA ASN A 220 5.90 2.95 36.08
C ASN A 220 5.61 2.10 37.33
N ALA A 221 5.02 2.70 38.38
CA ALA A 221 4.58 1.98 39.56
C ALA A 221 3.52 0.91 39.26
N ASN A 222 2.59 1.20 38.35
CA ASN A 222 1.56 0.24 37.92
C ASN A 222 2.10 -0.85 37.00
N ALA A 223 3.06 -0.54 36.13
CA ALA A 223 3.73 -1.51 35.27
C ALA A 223 4.54 -2.54 36.08
N GLN A 224 5.14 -2.12 37.20
CA GLN A 224 5.84 -3.02 38.12
C GLN A 224 4.90 -3.94 38.91
N ARG A 225 3.62 -3.56 39.08
CA ARG A 225 2.61 -4.39 39.76
C ARG A 225 2.02 -5.49 38.87
N VAL A 226 2.07 -5.33 37.55
CA VAL A 226 1.59 -6.33 36.59
C VAL A 226 2.79 -7.16 36.11
N SER A 227 3.20 -8.15 36.91
CA SER A 227 4.18 -9.15 36.48
C SER A 227 3.59 -10.05 35.37
N PRO A 228 4.40 -10.60 34.43
CA PRO A 228 3.88 -11.49 33.40
C PRO A 228 3.26 -12.73 34.05
N ARG A 229 2.06 -13.14 33.60
CA ARG A 229 1.57 -14.49 33.93
C ARG A 229 2.65 -15.49 33.51
N PRO A 230 3.08 -16.42 34.38
CA PRO A 230 4.01 -17.46 33.98
C PRO A 230 3.38 -18.25 32.83
N SER A 231 4.17 -18.48 31.78
CA SER A 231 3.81 -19.31 30.64
C SER A 231 3.31 -20.67 31.14
N PRO A 232 2.27 -21.27 30.53
CA PRO A 232 1.88 -22.63 30.88
C PRO A 232 3.06 -23.58 30.63
N ARG A 233 3.56 -24.23 31.68
CA ARG A 233 4.45 -25.39 31.54
C ARG A 233 3.61 -26.51 30.93
N TRP A 234 3.82 -26.80 29.66
CA TRP A 234 3.38 -28.06 29.08
C TRP A 234 4.19 -29.19 29.72
N PRO A 235 3.55 -30.22 30.31
CA PRO A 235 4.27 -31.41 30.73
C PRO A 235 4.84 -32.09 29.48
N ARG A 236 6.15 -32.35 29.47
CA ARG A 236 6.71 -33.40 28.62
C ARG A 236 6.44 -34.71 29.34
N ASP A 237 5.37 -35.39 28.96
CA ASP A 237 5.27 -36.82 29.23
C ASP A 237 5.41 -37.61 27.93
N SER A 238 6.49 -38.38 27.93
CA SER A 238 6.86 -39.40 26.97
C SER A 238 6.15 -40.68 27.38
N SER A 239 5.01 -41.01 26.75
CA SER A 239 4.55 -42.40 26.55
C SER A 239 3.13 -42.44 25.99
N ILE A 240 3.00 -42.62 24.67
CA ILE A 240 1.84 -43.32 24.11
C ILE A 240 2.37 -44.33 23.10
N SER A 241 2.78 -45.48 23.64
CA SER A 241 2.70 -46.76 22.93
C SER A 241 1.30 -47.32 23.19
N GLY A 242 0.61 -47.71 22.13
CA GLY A 242 -0.49 -48.68 22.24
C GLY A 242 -1.87 -48.20 21.80
N CYS A 243 -2.35 -48.87 20.75
CA CYS A 243 -3.74 -49.26 20.53
C CYS A 243 -4.70 -48.29 19.81
N SER A 244 -4.84 -48.60 18.52
CA SER A 244 -6.11 -49.04 17.91
C SER A 244 -7.04 -47.99 17.31
N SER A 245 -7.09 -48.02 15.98
CA SER A 245 -8.15 -47.45 15.14
C SER A 245 -9.56 -47.94 15.51
N PRO A 246 -10.58 -47.12 15.24
CA PRO A 246 -11.86 -47.65 14.79
C PRO A 246 -12.25 -47.15 13.39
N ARG A 247 -12.47 -48.15 12.53
CA ARG A 247 -13.37 -48.27 11.38
C ARG A 247 -14.16 -47.03 10.92
N LEU A 248 -13.95 -46.71 9.64
CA LEU A 248 -14.92 -46.10 8.73
C LEU A 248 -16.17 -46.97 8.57
N LEU A 249 -17.35 -46.34 8.52
CA LEU A 249 -18.53 -46.70 7.70
C LEU A 249 -19.52 -45.50 7.69
N PRO A 250 -20.47 -45.39 6.75
CA PRO A 250 -20.51 -44.29 5.79
C PRO A 250 -21.70 -43.34 5.97
N ARG A 251 -21.62 -42.13 5.38
CA ARG A 251 -22.79 -41.26 5.13
C ARG A 251 -23.06 -41.18 3.62
N SER A 252 -24.23 -41.66 3.21
CA SER A 252 -24.89 -41.39 1.93
C SER A 252 -26.27 -40.74 2.21
N PRO A 253 -27.07 -40.28 1.22
CA PRO A 253 -26.88 -38.99 0.53
C PRO A 253 -28.19 -38.14 0.41
N ARG A 254 -28.00 -36.84 0.08
CA ARG A 254 -28.87 -35.86 -0.64
C ARG A 254 -30.35 -35.66 -0.23
N LEU A 255 -30.80 -34.39 -0.27
CA LEU A 255 -31.63 -33.83 -1.37
C LEU A 255 -31.87 -32.30 -1.19
N PRO A 256 -32.30 -31.58 -2.25
CA PRO A 256 -32.12 -30.14 -2.47
C PRO A 256 -33.35 -29.30 -2.09
N ASN A 257 -33.16 -28.00 -1.87
CA ASN A 257 -34.25 -27.03 -1.80
C ASN A 257 -34.39 -26.28 -3.13
N SER A 258 -35.49 -26.55 -3.84
CA SER A 258 -36.04 -25.73 -4.93
C SER A 258 -37.57 -25.81 -4.92
N ILE A 259 -38.27 -24.73 -4.55
CA ILE A 259 -39.64 -24.30 -4.92
C ILE A 259 -39.65 -22.79 -4.59
N VAL A 260 -39.71 -21.76 -5.46
CA VAL A 260 -40.49 -21.35 -6.66
C VAL A 260 -41.97 -21.05 -6.41
N ASN A 261 -42.32 -19.75 -6.49
CA ASN A 261 -43.54 -19.10 -7.05
C ASN A 261 -43.95 -17.88 -6.21
N ALA A 262 -44.54 -16.80 -6.73
CA ALA A 262 -44.73 -16.25 -8.07
C ALA A 262 -45.37 -14.85 -7.89
N THR A 263 -45.14 -13.95 -8.87
CA THR A 263 -46.04 -12.90 -9.40
C THR A 263 -46.91 -12.05 -8.45
N SER A 264 -46.80 -10.73 -8.58
CA SER A 264 -47.91 -9.81 -8.97
C SER A 264 -47.41 -8.37 -9.14
N SER A 265 -47.48 -7.85 -10.36
CA SER A 265 -47.62 -6.41 -10.65
C SER A 265 -49.02 -6.18 -11.19
N PRO A 266 -49.62 -5.01 -10.97
CA PRO A 266 -50.53 -4.44 -11.95
C PRO A 266 -50.14 -3.01 -12.36
N THR A 267 -50.29 -2.78 -13.66
CA THR A 267 -50.54 -1.52 -14.41
C THR A 267 -49.63 -0.32 -14.19
#